data_AF-A0A832W4Z1-F1
#
_entry.id   AF-A0A832W4Z1-F1
#
_cell.length_a   1.000
_cell.length_b   1.000
_cell.length_c   1.000
_cell.angle_alpha   90.00
_cell.angle_beta   90.00
_cell.angle_gamma   90.00
#
_symmetry.space_group_name_H-M   'P 1'
#
loop_
_entity.id
_entity.type
_entity.pdbx_description
1 polymer ?
#
loop_
_entity_poly.entity_id
_entity_poly.type
_entity_poly.pdbx_seq_one_letter_code
_entity_poly.pdbx_strand_id
1 'polypeptide(L)'
;MLYWKKMPSLWIGNRLTEFNSLETSHAIAAIKIYITFCLFGKEEDDGVRTVKLTFTEISKIASISRSLVNEGLKLLDNKKLIKYLSPASKRKKIYTVDVDGYIHDGWCKLPMAGIVSEDRTISAFQSMHNRYHFELVALQLYLYLLYARDNFQEHVLARKQTICEKLACRNVDLNKAITYLIHIGLLKGIKQKAVESYPIELFHDSFYFYVKTGASNALTFKKQPLVNPPEKEIPY
;
A
#
# COMPACT_ATOMS: atom_id res chain seq x y z
N MET A 1 0.47 -0.27 19.95
CA MET A 1 0.29 -1.03 18.68
C MET A 1 0.89 -0.20 17.56
N LEU A 2 1.71 -0.77 16.67
CA LEU A 2 2.25 0.00 15.54
C LEU A 2 1.09 0.40 14.61
N TYR A 3 1.01 1.69 14.27
CA TYR A 3 -0.05 2.22 13.40
C TYR A 3 0.15 1.86 11.91
N TRP A 4 1.23 1.14 11.59
CA TRP A 4 1.63 0.78 10.23
C TRP A 4 2.42 -0.55 10.20
N LYS A 5 2.60 -1.10 9.00
CA LYS A 5 3.37 -2.30 8.69
C LYS A 5 4.37 -2.01 7.57
N LYS A 6 5.52 -2.70 7.56
CA LYS A 6 6.46 -2.64 6.43
C LYS A 6 5.81 -3.33 5.23
N MET A 7 5.83 -2.69 4.07
CA MET A 7 5.41 -3.29 2.79
C MET A 7 6.58 -3.21 1.80
N PRO A 8 7.07 -4.35 1.26
CA PRO A 8 8.07 -4.31 0.20
C PRO A 8 7.54 -3.50 -0.99
N SER A 9 8.30 -2.51 -1.45
CA SER A 9 7.76 -1.49 -2.36
C SER A 9 8.61 -1.22 -3.59
N LEU A 10 9.83 -1.75 -3.70
CA LEU A 10 10.69 -1.55 -4.87
C LEU A 10 10.03 -1.95 -6.18
N TRP A 11 9.28 -3.05 -6.19
CA TRP A 11 8.59 -3.52 -7.39
C TRP A 11 7.49 -2.55 -7.85
N ILE A 12 6.90 -1.77 -6.94
CA ILE A 12 5.76 -0.90 -7.23
C ILE A 12 6.12 0.17 -8.27
N GLY A 13 7.32 0.76 -8.16
CA GLY A 13 7.75 1.85 -9.05
C GLY A 13 7.87 1.47 -10.54
N ASN A 14 8.05 0.19 -10.84
CA ASN A 14 8.38 -0.29 -12.19
C ASN A 14 7.46 -1.40 -12.73
N ARG A 15 6.79 -2.15 -11.84
CA ARG A 15 6.06 -3.39 -12.20
C ARG A 15 4.55 -3.30 -11.99
N LEU A 16 4.02 -2.17 -11.49
CA LEU A 16 2.58 -1.97 -11.31
C LEU A 16 1.78 -2.14 -12.61
N THR A 17 2.32 -1.67 -13.74
CA THR A 17 1.67 -1.73 -15.06
C THR A 17 1.56 -3.15 -15.60
N GLU A 18 2.35 -4.11 -15.09
CA GLU A 18 2.23 -5.52 -15.47
C GLU A 18 0.89 -6.15 -15.07
N PHE A 19 0.07 -5.47 -14.27
CA PHE A 19 -1.27 -5.89 -13.89
C PHE A 19 -2.35 -5.38 -14.86
N ASN A 20 -2.04 -4.39 -15.72
CA ASN A 20 -3.01 -3.78 -16.62
C ASN A 20 -3.43 -4.71 -17.77
N SER A 21 -2.58 -5.67 -18.14
CA SER A 21 -2.86 -6.67 -19.18
C SER A 21 -3.65 -7.87 -18.68
N LEU A 22 -3.89 -7.97 -17.37
CA LEU A 22 -4.60 -9.07 -16.76
C LEU A 22 -6.12 -8.81 -16.77
N GLU A 23 -6.88 -9.88 -16.58
CA GLU A 23 -8.30 -9.75 -16.25
C GLU A 23 -8.44 -8.90 -14.96
N THR A 24 -9.37 -7.93 -14.98
CA THR A 24 -9.47 -6.88 -13.96
C THR A 24 -9.73 -7.44 -12.58
N SER A 25 -10.64 -8.41 -12.44
CA SER A 25 -10.95 -9.02 -11.14
C SER A 25 -9.77 -9.81 -10.58
N HIS A 26 -9.00 -10.49 -11.44
CA HIS A 26 -7.80 -11.22 -11.06
C HIS A 26 -6.68 -10.27 -10.60
N ALA A 27 -6.47 -9.16 -11.31
CA ALA A 27 -5.49 -8.14 -10.93
C ALA A 27 -5.82 -7.48 -9.58
N ILE A 28 -7.09 -7.09 -9.39
CA ILE A 28 -7.61 -6.55 -8.13
C ILE A 28 -7.39 -7.56 -6.99
N ALA A 29 -7.74 -8.83 -7.22
CA ALA A 29 -7.56 -9.89 -6.23
C ALA A 29 -6.08 -10.04 -5.83
N ALA A 30 -5.17 -10.09 -6.78
CA ALA A 30 -3.74 -10.17 -6.52
C ALA A 30 -3.25 -8.99 -5.67
N ILE A 31 -3.59 -7.74 -6.01
CA ILE A 31 -3.16 -6.57 -5.24
C ILE A 31 -3.76 -6.59 -3.81
N LYS A 32 -5.04 -6.95 -3.66
CA LYS A 32 -5.68 -7.05 -2.35
C LYS A 32 -5.03 -8.12 -1.46
N ILE A 33 -4.67 -9.27 -2.04
CA ILE A 33 -3.96 -10.34 -1.32
C ILE A 33 -2.57 -9.85 -0.89
N TYR A 34 -1.85 -9.17 -1.77
CA TYR A 34 -0.52 -8.62 -1.45
C TYR A 34 -0.58 -7.65 -0.26
N ILE A 35 -1.51 -6.68 -0.30
CA ILE A 35 -1.75 -5.73 0.81
C ILE A 35 -2.11 -6.47 2.09
N THR A 36 -3.00 -7.47 1.99
CA THR A 36 -3.41 -8.31 3.12
C THR A 36 -2.19 -9.01 3.74
N PHE A 37 -1.30 -9.58 2.93
CA PHE A 37 -0.13 -10.26 3.45
C PHE A 37 0.83 -9.30 4.15
N CYS A 38 1.03 -8.10 3.60
CA CYS A 38 1.85 -7.07 4.25
C CYS A 38 1.26 -6.62 5.60
N LEU A 39 -0.07 -6.48 5.71
CA LEU A 39 -0.74 -6.06 6.94
C LEU A 39 -0.70 -7.11 8.05
N PHE A 40 -0.89 -8.38 7.69
CA PHE A 40 -1.03 -9.48 8.65
C PHE A 40 0.24 -10.31 8.82
N GLY A 41 1.33 -9.94 8.14
CA GLY A 41 2.65 -10.54 8.32
C GLY A 41 3.19 -10.38 9.73
N LYS A 42 3.83 -11.44 10.21
CA LYS A 42 4.57 -11.50 11.45
C LYS A 42 6.02 -11.82 11.14
N GLU A 43 6.92 -11.09 11.77
CA GLU A 43 8.36 -11.35 11.70
C GLU A 43 8.65 -12.63 12.47
N GLU A 44 9.33 -13.57 11.84
CA GLU A 44 9.86 -14.79 12.47
C GLU A 44 11.29 -14.54 12.99
N ASP A 45 11.91 -15.52 13.63
CA ASP A 45 13.23 -15.39 14.27
C ASP A 45 14.36 -15.01 13.29
N ASP A 46 14.21 -15.34 12.00
CA ASP A 46 15.14 -15.01 10.92
C ASP A 46 14.88 -13.61 10.30
N GLY A 47 13.93 -12.85 10.84
CA GLY A 47 13.49 -11.55 10.34
C GLY A 47 12.53 -11.62 9.16
N VAL A 48 12.31 -12.79 8.55
CA VAL A 48 11.42 -12.95 7.40
C VAL A 48 9.97 -12.82 7.87
N ARG A 49 9.16 -12.04 7.15
CA ARG A 49 7.75 -11.89 7.49
C ARG A 49 6.91 -12.99 6.85
N THR A 50 6.27 -13.81 7.69
CA THR A 50 5.33 -14.83 7.21
C THR A 50 3.88 -14.53 7.58
N VAL A 51 2.98 -15.06 6.75
CA VAL A 51 1.54 -14.99 6.92
C VAL A 51 0.98 -16.39 6.91
N LYS A 52 0.30 -16.77 8.00
CA LYS A 52 -0.33 -18.09 8.15
C LYS A 52 -1.85 -17.97 8.12
N LEU A 53 -2.44 -18.14 6.93
CA LEU A 53 -3.87 -18.02 6.69
C LEU A 53 -4.42 -19.20 5.87
N THR A 54 -5.69 -19.50 6.06
CA THR A 54 -6.49 -20.36 5.19
C THR A 54 -7.04 -19.56 4.01
N PHE A 55 -7.45 -20.25 2.93
CA PHE A 55 -8.14 -19.62 1.81
C PHE A 55 -9.40 -18.86 2.24
N THR A 56 -10.13 -19.37 3.23
CA THR A 56 -11.34 -18.72 3.77
C THR A 56 -11.00 -17.45 4.54
N GLU A 57 -9.92 -17.47 5.35
CA GLU A 57 -9.45 -16.26 6.04
C GLU A 57 -9.00 -15.19 5.02
N ILE A 58 -8.24 -15.57 3.98
CA ILE A 58 -7.83 -14.63 2.92
C ILE A 58 -9.06 -14.03 2.22
N SER A 59 -10.00 -14.88 1.82
CA SER A 59 -11.26 -14.48 1.17
C SER A 59 -12.04 -13.48 2.02
N LYS A 60 -12.17 -13.73 3.33
CA LYS A 60 -12.84 -12.82 4.27
C LYS A 60 -12.11 -11.50 4.43
N ILE A 61 -10.80 -11.52 4.67
CA ILE A 61 -10.01 -10.31 4.95
C ILE A 61 -9.92 -9.42 3.70
N ALA A 62 -9.64 -10.03 2.55
CA ALA A 62 -9.48 -9.33 1.28
C ALA A 62 -10.83 -9.00 0.60
N SER A 63 -11.95 -9.50 1.12
CA SER A 63 -13.30 -9.34 0.55
C SER A 63 -13.37 -9.74 -0.93
N ILE A 64 -12.92 -10.96 -1.22
CA ILE A 64 -12.92 -11.57 -2.56
C ILE A 64 -13.35 -13.04 -2.48
N SER A 65 -13.83 -13.62 -3.56
CA SER A 65 -14.24 -15.03 -3.60
C SER A 65 -13.05 -15.99 -3.46
N ARG A 66 -13.30 -17.24 -3.06
CA ARG A 66 -12.24 -18.27 -2.97
C ARG A 66 -11.60 -18.59 -4.34
N SER A 67 -12.36 -18.48 -5.43
CA SER A 67 -11.81 -18.63 -6.79
C SER A 67 -10.82 -17.51 -7.12
N LEU A 68 -11.16 -16.26 -6.79
CA LEU A 68 -10.26 -15.13 -6.97
C LEU A 68 -9.05 -15.17 -6.05
N VAL A 69 -9.18 -15.73 -4.84
CA VAL A 69 -8.02 -16.01 -3.97
C VAL A 69 -7.02 -16.92 -4.68
N ASN A 70 -7.52 -18.00 -5.30
CA ASN A 70 -6.67 -18.95 -6.00
C ASN A 70 -5.92 -18.30 -7.18
N GLU A 71 -6.64 -17.56 -8.03
CA GLU A 71 -6.04 -16.91 -9.19
C GLU A 71 -5.10 -15.77 -8.79
N GLY A 72 -5.47 -14.97 -7.79
CA GLY A 72 -4.60 -13.91 -7.26
C GLY A 72 -3.30 -14.45 -6.66
N LEU A 73 -3.35 -15.57 -5.91
CA LEU A 73 -2.15 -16.23 -5.37
C LEU A 73 -1.23 -16.74 -6.47
N LYS A 74 -1.78 -17.43 -7.48
CA LYS A 74 -1.00 -17.91 -8.65
C LYS A 74 -0.31 -16.74 -9.36
N LEU A 75 -1.04 -15.64 -9.58
CA LEU A 75 -0.50 -14.45 -10.24
C LEU A 75 0.66 -13.84 -9.45
N LEU A 76 0.51 -13.67 -8.13
CA LEU A 76 1.56 -13.11 -7.28
C LEU A 76 2.81 -14.01 -7.23
N ASP A 77 2.62 -15.33 -7.16
CA ASP A 77 3.71 -16.31 -7.13
C ASP A 77 4.45 -16.34 -8.48
N ASN A 78 3.72 -16.38 -9.61
CA ASN A 78 4.29 -16.28 -10.96
C ASN A 78 5.09 -14.98 -11.17
N LYS A 79 4.62 -13.88 -10.58
CA LYS A 79 5.31 -12.58 -10.60
C LYS A 79 6.45 -12.48 -9.57
N LYS A 80 6.69 -13.52 -8.77
CA LYS A 80 7.69 -13.55 -7.69
C LYS A 80 7.52 -12.42 -6.68
N LEU A 81 6.27 -12.07 -6.37
CA LEU A 81 5.93 -11.06 -5.36
C LEU A 81 5.57 -11.68 -4.00
N ILE A 82 5.26 -12.98 -4.01
CA ILE A 82 5.10 -13.81 -2.82
C ILE A 82 5.82 -15.12 -3.03
N LYS A 83 6.04 -15.86 -1.94
CA LYS A 83 6.50 -17.25 -1.97
C LYS A 83 5.67 -18.11 -1.03
N TYR A 84 5.27 -19.28 -1.51
CA TYR A 84 4.59 -20.29 -0.71
C TYR A 84 5.61 -21.18 0.03
N LEU A 85 5.46 -21.31 1.35
CA LEU A 85 6.44 -21.97 2.23
C LEU A 85 5.97 -23.29 2.84
N SER A 86 4.67 -23.60 2.75
CA SER A 86 4.11 -24.80 3.40
C SER A 86 4.06 -26.03 2.50
N PRO A 87 4.08 -27.26 3.05
CA PRO A 87 3.65 -28.45 2.33
C PRO A 87 2.17 -28.34 1.88
N ALA A 88 1.84 -28.85 0.69
CA ALA A 88 0.51 -28.74 0.08
C ALA A 88 -0.64 -29.31 0.94
N SER A 89 -0.37 -30.16 1.93
CA SER A 89 -1.39 -30.83 2.75
C SER A 89 -1.90 -30.03 3.97
N LYS A 90 -1.27 -28.91 4.35
CA LYS A 90 -1.70 -28.16 5.56
C LYS A 90 -2.93 -27.27 5.28
N ARG A 91 -3.92 -27.27 6.19
CA ARG A 91 -5.12 -26.42 6.12
C ARG A 91 -4.77 -24.92 6.14
N LYS A 92 -3.89 -24.52 7.07
CA LYS A 92 -3.30 -23.17 7.07
C LYS A 92 -2.06 -23.18 6.19
N LYS A 93 -2.01 -22.24 5.26
CA LYS A 93 -0.94 -22.05 4.30
C LYS A 93 -0.03 -20.94 4.82
N ILE A 94 1.28 -21.12 4.68
CA ILE A 94 2.29 -20.13 5.05
C ILE A 94 2.81 -19.50 3.77
N TYR A 95 2.76 -18.18 3.71
CA TYR A 95 3.27 -17.35 2.62
C TYR A 95 4.25 -16.32 3.18
N THR A 96 5.14 -15.83 2.32
CA THR A 96 5.98 -14.66 2.61
C THR A 96 5.91 -13.67 1.45
N VAL A 97 6.00 -12.38 1.76
CA VAL A 97 6.22 -11.29 0.79
C VAL A 97 7.71 -10.94 0.66
N ASP A 98 8.54 -11.54 1.52
CA ASP A 98 9.98 -11.38 1.61
C ASP A 98 10.64 -12.51 0.80
N VAL A 99 10.43 -12.46 -0.52
CA VAL A 99 10.74 -13.56 -1.46
C VAL A 99 12.23 -13.92 -1.48
N ASP A 100 13.08 -12.90 -1.36
CA ASP A 100 14.55 -13.02 -1.36
C ASP A 100 15.15 -13.08 0.07
N GLY A 101 14.31 -13.31 1.09
CA GLY A 101 14.72 -13.32 2.49
C GLY A 101 14.55 -11.97 3.18
N TYR A 102 15.26 -11.76 4.29
CA TYR A 102 15.11 -10.56 5.12
C TYR A 102 15.35 -9.28 4.32
N ILE A 103 14.40 -8.34 4.42
CA ILE A 103 14.43 -7.08 3.69
C ILE A 103 14.98 -5.96 4.58
N HIS A 104 16.18 -5.51 4.25
CA HIS A 104 16.83 -4.39 4.94
C HIS A 104 16.25 -3.02 4.53
N ASP A 105 16.02 -2.81 3.24
CA ASP A 105 15.58 -1.53 2.64
C ASP A 105 14.48 -1.74 1.58
N GLY A 106 14.13 -0.70 0.82
CA GLY A 106 13.20 -0.88 -0.30
C GLY A 106 11.75 -1.19 0.08
N TRP A 107 11.35 -0.82 1.30
CA TRP A 107 9.98 -0.94 1.80
C TRP A 107 9.39 0.44 2.11
N CYS A 108 8.07 0.53 2.12
CA CYS A 108 7.33 1.72 2.56
C CYS A 108 6.38 1.40 3.72
N LYS A 109 5.94 2.44 4.44
CA LYS A 109 4.97 2.31 5.54
C LYS A 109 3.57 2.13 4.99
N LEU A 110 2.99 0.95 5.18
CA LEU A 110 1.58 0.66 4.91
C LEU A 110 0.75 0.95 6.17
N PRO A 111 -0.19 1.91 6.14
CA PRO A 111 -1.04 2.20 7.30
C PRO A 111 -1.89 0.99 7.67
N MET A 112 -1.97 0.72 8.98
CA MET A 112 -2.81 -0.34 9.54
C MET A 112 -4.00 0.27 10.30
N ALA A 113 -3.73 1.31 11.08
CA ALA A 113 -4.77 1.99 11.85
C ALA A 113 -5.72 2.77 10.95
N GLY A 114 -7.02 2.66 11.21
CA GLY A 114 -8.07 3.28 10.41
C GLY A 114 -8.31 2.62 9.04
N ILE A 115 -7.56 1.55 8.70
CA ILE A 115 -7.74 0.72 7.50
C ILE A 115 -8.22 -0.68 7.88
N VAL A 116 -7.59 -1.29 8.89
CA VAL A 116 -7.99 -2.60 9.41
C VAL A 116 -9.01 -2.41 10.52
N SER A 117 -10.19 -3.02 10.34
CA SER A 117 -11.28 -3.04 11.31
C SER A 117 -11.00 -4.01 12.46
N GLU A 118 -11.76 -3.89 13.56
CA GLU A 118 -11.64 -4.76 14.74
C GLU A 118 -11.87 -6.25 14.40
N ASP A 119 -12.74 -6.55 13.45
CA ASP A 119 -13.03 -7.89 12.95
C ASP A 119 -11.93 -8.47 12.03
N ARG A 120 -10.79 -7.76 11.93
CA ARG A 120 -9.63 -8.05 11.09
C ARG A 120 -9.90 -8.01 9.58
N THR A 121 -10.97 -7.36 9.15
CA THR A 121 -11.22 -7.09 7.72
C THR A 121 -10.66 -5.73 7.32
N ILE A 122 -10.53 -5.49 6.02
CA ILE A 122 -10.14 -4.19 5.46
C ILE A 122 -11.41 -3.54 4.91
N SER A 123 -11.94 -2.54 5.61
CA SER A 123 -13.25 -1.93 5.31
C SER A 123 -13.33 -1.37 3.89
N ALA A 124 -12.24 -0.75 3.42
CA ALA A 124 -12.11 -0.25 2.05
C ALA A 124 -12.33 -1.35 1.00
N PHE A 125 -11.91 -2.59 1.28
CA PHE A 125 -12.04 -3.70 0.34
C PHE A 125 -13.47 -4.23 0.24
N GLN A 126 -14.26 -4.10 1.31
CA GLN A 126 -15.68 -4.48 1.32
C GLN A 126 -16.52 -3.56 0.44
N SER A 127 -16.07 -2.32 0.24
CA SER A 127 -16.74 -1.33 -0.62
C SER A 127 -16.43 -1.50 -2.11
N MET A 128 -15.56 -2.45 -2.48
CA MET A 128 -15.17 -2.73 -3.87
C MET A 128 -15.98 -3.87 -4.47
N HIS A 129 -16.43 -3.69 -5.70
CA HIS A 129 -17.10 -4.69 -6.51
C HIS A 129 -16.13 -5.66 -7.20
N ASN A 130 -14.83 -5.32 -7.29
CA ASN A 130 -13.76 -6.12 -7.87
C ASN A 130 -13.93 -6.41 -9.37
N ARG A 131 -14.56 -5.51 -10.12
CA ARG A 131 -14.89 -5.75 -11.54
C ARG A 131 -14.68 -4.53 -12.43
N TYR A 132 -14.51 -3.36 -11.86
CA TYR A 132 -14.35 -2.14 -12.65
C TYR A 132 -12.89 -1.76 -12.80
N HIS A 133 -12.50 -1.39 -14.02
CA HIS A 133 -11.11 -1.01 -14.30
C HIS A 133 -10.61 0.14 -13.41
N PHE A 134 -11.47 1.11 -13.07
CA PHE A 134 -11.08 2.21 -12.17
C PHE A 134 -10.77 1.73 -10.73
N GLU A 135 -11.31 0.60 -10.28
CA GLU A 135 -10.98 0.00 -8.97
C GLU A 135 -9.56 -0.57 -8.99
N LEU A 136 -9.13 -1.16 -10.11
CA LEU A 136 -7.74 -1.57 -10.31
C LEU A 136 -6.82 -0.35 -10.27
N VAL A 137 -7.13 0.69 -11.06
CA VAL A 137 -6.36 1.95 -11.06
C VAL A 137 -6.33 2.57 -9.66
N ALA A 138 -7.42 2.48 -8.90
CA ALA A 138 -7.47 2.98 -7.52
C ALA A 138 -6.50 2.24 -6.60
N LEU A 139 -6.46 0.90 -6.65
CA LEU A 139 -5.52 0.11 -5.87
C LEU A 139 -4.07 0.37 -6.29
N GLN A 140 -3.80 0.49 -7.59
CA GLN A 140 -2.46 0.81 -8.10
C GLN A 140 -2.02 2.21 -7.68
N LEU A 141 -2.92 3.20 -7.76
CA LEU A 141 -2.69 4.56 -7.28
C LEU A 141 -2.37 4.55 -5.78
N TYR A 142 -3.14 3.83 -4.97
CA TYR A 142 -2.89 3.72 -3.54
C TYR A 142 -1.50 3.15 -3.24
N LEU A 143 -1.12 2.06 -3.91
CA LEU A 143 0.23 1.48 -3.78
C LEU A 143 1.33 2.44 -4.23
N TYR A 144 1.14 3.11 -5.37
CA TYR A 144 2.10 4.08 -5.89
C TYR A 144 2.30 5.26 -4.94
N LEU A 145 1.21 5.80 -4.39
CA LEU A 145 1.29 6.88 -3.40
C LEU A 145 2.03 6.40 -2.14
N LEU A 146 1.76 5.20 -1.63
CA LEU A 146 2.49 4.66 -0.49
C LEU A 146 3.99 4.47 -0.77
N TYR A 147 4.34 4.03 -1.98
CA TYR A 147 5.72 3.89 -2.43
C TYR A 147 6.44 5.24 -2.56
N ALA A 148 5.79 6.24 -3.14
CA ALA A 148 6.36 7.57 -3.36
C ALA A 148 6.36 8.46 -2.10
N ARG A 149 5.56 8.10 -1.08
CA ARG A 149 5.46 8.86 0.16
C ARG A 149 6.72 8.68 0.99
N ASP A 150 7.24 9.80 1.47
CA ASP A 150 8.31 9.76 2.45
C ASP A 150 7.81 9.23 3.83
N ASN A 151 8.75 9.01 4.74
CA ASN A 151 8.45 8.41 6.04
C ASN A 151 7.91 9.40 7.09
N PHE A 152 7.83 10.69 6.77
CA PHE A 152 7.56 11.79 7.70
C PHE A 152 6.28 12.57 7.36
N GLN A 153 5.82 12.52 6.11
CA GLN A 153 4.68 13.26 5.60
C GLN A 153 3.46 12.37 5.40
N GLU A 154 2.27 12.90 5.69
CA GLU A 154 0.99 12.22 5.42
C GLU A 154 0.58 12.29 3.95
N HIS A 155 1.29 13.09 3.16
CA HIS A 155 0.96 13.39 1.80
C HIS A 155 2.08 13.07 0.82
N VAL A 156 1.70 12.94 -0.45
CA VAL A 156 2.63 12.90 -1.59
C VAL A 156 2.37 14.14 -2.44
N LEU A 157 3.42 14.88 -2.79
CA LEU A 157 3.34 15.91 -3.81
C LEU A 157 3.63 15.28 -5.17
N ALA A 158 2.63 15.24 -6.05
CA ALA A 158 2.79 14.66 -7.39
C ALA A 158 1.91 15.37 -8.42
N ARG A 159 2.33 15.31 -9.68
CA ARG A 159 1.49 15.69 -10.83
C ARG A 159 0.61 14.53 -11.22
N LYS A 160 -0.64 14.82 -11.59
CA LYS A 160 -1.55 13.81 -12.17
C LYS A 160 -0.98 13.18 -13.44
N GLN A 161 -0.29 13.96 -14.27
CA GLN A 161 0.36 13.46 -15.48
C GLN A 161 1.42 12.40 -15.18
N THR A 162 2.33 12.66 -14.23
CA THR A 162 3.34 11.70 -13.80
C THR A 162 2.72 10.41 -13.27
N ILE A 163 1.62 10.52 -12.50
CA ILE A 163 0.88 9.36 -12.03
C ILE A 163 0.27 8.58 -13.21
N CYS A 164 -0.37 9.25 -14.16
CA CYS A 164 -0.92 8.61 -15.36
C CYS A 164 0.14 7.85 -16.16
N GLU A 165 1.33 8.43 -16.32
CA GLU A 165 2.47 7.79 -16.98
C GLU A 165 2.93 6.55 -16.21
N LYS A 166 3.10 6.66 -14.89
CA LYS A 166 3.54 5.55 -14.02
C LYS A 166 2.53 4.41 -13.95
N LEU A 167 1.24 4.71 -14.02
CA LEU A 167 0.17 3.70 -13.96
C LEU A 167 -0.29 3.25 -15.35
N ALA A 168 0.21 3.87 -16.42
CA ALA A 168 -0.27 3.69 -17.80
C ALA A 168 -1.80 3.80 -17.90
N CYS A 169 -2.39 4.85 -17.32
CA CYS A 169 -3.84 5.07 -17.27
C CYS A 169 -4.23 6.46 -17.79
N ARG A 170 -5.49 6.60 -18.21
CA ARG A 170 -6.03 7.90 -18.65
C ARG A 170 -6.33 8.81 -17.46
N ASN A 171 -6.30 10.11 -17.68
CA ASN A 171 -6.61 11.11 -16.64
C ASN A 171 -8.05 10.96 -16.09
N VAL A 172 -9.00 10.59 -16.95
CA VAL A 172 -10.39 10.33 -16.55
C VAL A 172 -10.48 9.16 -15.56
N ASP A 173 -9.75 8.08 -15.82
CA ASP A 173 -9.72 6.92 -14.92
C ASP A 173 -9.02 7.27 -13.62
N LEU A 174 -7.92 8.04 -13.68
CA LEU A 174 -7.23 8.53 -12.49
C LEU A 174 -8.13 9.39 -11.60
N ASN A 175 -8.88 10.35 -12.16
CA ASN A 175 -9.79 11.19 -11.39
C ASN A 175 -10.90 10.37 -10.71
N LYS A 176 -11.46 9.38 -11.41
CA LYS A 176 -12.42 8.43 -10.81
C LYS A 176 -11.77 7.66 -9.67
N ALA A 177 -10.54 7.16 -9.86
CA ALA A 177 -9.79 6.44 -8.85
C ALA A 177 -9.53 7.28 -7.60
N ILE A 178 -9.12 8.55 -7.76
CA ILE A 178 -8.90 9.48 -6.65
C ILE A 178 -10.18 9.68 -5.84
N THR A 179 -11.28 10.05 -6.50
CA THR A 179 -12.58 10.24 -5.84
C THR A 179 -13.03 8.98 -5.13
N TYR A 180 -12.86 7.83 -5.78
CA TYR A 180 -13.22 6.54 -5.21
C TYR A 180 -12.38 6.20 -3.96
N LEU A 181 -11.05 6.40 -4.00
CA LEU A 181 -10.17 6.18 -2.85
C LEU A 181 -10.51 7.08 -1.66
N ILE A 182 -10.95 8.32 -1.91
CA ILE A 182 -11.44 9.21 -0.86
C ILE A 182 -12.72 8.63 -0.24
N HIS A 183 -13.66 8.20 -1.09
CA HIS A 183 -14.94 7.66 -0.65
C HIS A 183 -14.80 6.37 0.18
N ILE A 184 -13.95 5.43 -0.25
CA ILE A 184 -13.70 4.19 0.51
C ILE A 184 -12.70 4.37 1.66
N GLY A 185 -12.22 5.59 1.88
CA GLY A 185 -11.39 5.94 3.04
C GLY A 185 -9.96 5.41 2.99
N LEU A 186 -9.35 5.26 1.80
CA LEU A 186 -7.91 5.02 1.65
C LEU A 186 -7.12 6.32 1.46
N LEU A 187 -7.76 7.35 0.91
CA LEU A 187 -7.27 8.73 0.88
C LEU A 187 -8.13 9.62 1.79
N LYS A 188 -7.50 10.60 2.43
CA LYS A 188 -8.18 11.65 3.19
C LYS A 188 -8.67 12.77 2.27
N GLY A 189 -7.94 13.03 1.18
CA GLY A 189 -8.27 14.09 0.24
C GLY A 189 -7.12 14.43 -0.69
N ILE A 190 -7.38 15.38 -1.58
CA ILE A 190 -6.41 15.95 -2.50
C ILE A 190 -6.51 17.48 -2.45
N LYS A 191 -5.38 18.18 -2.43
CA LYS A 191 -5.32 19.65 -2.49
C LYS A 191 -4.36 20.09 -3.58
N GLN A 192 -4.81 20.96 -4.48
CA GLN A 192 -3.91 21.55 -5.47
C GLN A 192 -2.87 22.43 -4.77
N LYS A 193 -1.62 22.33 -5.18
CA LYS A 193 -0.56 23.22 -4.68
C LYS A 193 -0.92 24.65 -5.11
N ALA A 194 -0.91 25.57 -4.15
CA ALA A 194 -1.17 26.98 -4.46
C ALA A 194 -0.05 27.51 -5.35
N VAL A 195 -0.41 28.35 -6.33
CA VAL A 195 0.56 29.09 -7.12
C VAL A 195 1.06 30.23 -6.24
N GLU A 196 2.29 30.15 -5.74
CA GLU A 196 2.92 31.32 -5.13
C GLU A 196 3.14 32.37 -6.23
N SER A 197 2.92 33.64 -5.89
CA SER A 197 2.93 34.79 -6.81
C SER A 197 4.26 35.07 -7.52
N TYR A 198 5.28 34.24 -7.30
CA TYR A 198 6.57 34.28 -7.97
C TYR A 198 6.81 32.98 -8.76
N PRO A 199 7.08 33.04 -10.07
CA PRO A 199 7.23 31.88 -10.95
C PRO A 199 8.60 31.21 -10.80
N ILE A 200 8.97 30.81 -9.58
CA ILE A 200 10.25 30.16 -9.30
C ILE A 200 10.07 28.63 -9.22
N GLU A 201 8.86 28.14 -8.95
CA GLU A 201 8.60 26.71 -8.79
C GLU A 201 8.04 26.07 -10.08
N LEU A 202 8.82 25.18 -10.71
CA LEU A 202 8.45 24.47 -11.94
C LEU A 202 7.17 23.61 -11.87
N PHE A 203 6.47 23.49 -10.73
CA PHE A 203 5.47 22.45 -10.44
C PHE A 203 4.08 22.96 -10.02
N HIS A 204 3.60 24.07 -10.58
CA HIS A 204 2.31 24.70 -10.27
C HIS A 204 1.05 23.82 -10.50
N ASP A 205 1.18 22.73 -11.27
CA ASP A 205 0.13 21.75 -11.57
C ASP A 205 0.13 20.54 -10.64
N SER A 206 0.93 20.58 -9.56
CA SER A 206 1.04 19.49 -8.61
C SER A 206 -0.08 19.49 -7.57
N PHE A 207 -0.34 18.29 -7.02
CA PHE A 207 -1.34 18.08 -6.00
C PHE A 207 -0.71 17.38 -4.79
N TYR A 208 -1.14 17.79 -3.61
CA TYR A 208 -0.92 17.08 -2.36
C TYR A 208 -1.98 15.99 -2.20
N PHE A 209 -1.56 14.72 -2.24
CA PHE A 209 -2.41 13.55 -2.02
C PHE A 209 -2.28 13.07 -0.58
N TYR A 210 -3.28 13.28 0.27
CA TYR A 210 -3.24 12.90 1.68
C TYR A 210 -3.70 11.46 1.86
N VAL A 211 -2.79 10.58 2.30
CA VAL A 211 -3.08 9.18 2.57
C VAL A 211 -3.67 9.03 3.97
N LYS A 212 -4.66 8.13 4.16
CA LYS A 212 -5.19 7.87 5.50
C LYS A 212 -4.15 7.14 6.34
N THR A 213 -3.72 7.77 7.43
CA THR A 213 -2.71 7.26 8.38
C THR A 213 -3.33 6.81 9.72
N GLY A 214 -4.62 7.05 9.93
CA GLY A 214 -5.36 6.74 11.16
C GLY A 214 -5.18 7.81 12.24
N ALA A 215 -3.94 8.14 12.62
CA ALA A 215 -3.61 9.14 13.63
C ALA A 215 -2.49 10.08 13.16
N SER A 216 -2.48 11.32 13.65
CA SER A 216 -1.48 12.36 13.30
C SER A 216 -0.04 12.00 13.70
N ASN A 217 0.13 11.07 14.64
CA ASN A 217 1.42 10.53 15.07
C ASN A 217 1.73 9.13 14.48
N ALA A 218 0.91 8.61 13.57
CA ALA A 218 1.10 7.29 12.99
C ALA A 218 2.40 7.20 12.15
N LEU A 219 2.97 8.33 11.74
CA LEU A 219 4.21 8.37 10.95
C LEU A 219 5.48 8.48 11.78
N THR A 220 5.40 8.77 13.08
CA THR A 220 6.60 8.83 13.92
C THR A 220 7.14 7.44 14.20
N PHE A 221 8.17 7.04 13.45
CA PHE A 221 9.27 6.31 14.09
C PHE A 221 10.13 7.34 14.81
N LYS A 222 9.62 7.96 15.88
CA LYS A 222 10.55 8.49 16.87
C LYS A 222 11.06 7.23 17.57
N LYS A 223 12.16 6.64 17.08
CA LYS A 223 13.19 6.25 18.02
C LYS A 223 13.41 7.53 18.81
N GLN A 224 12.99 7.59 20.08
CA GLN A 224 13.61 8.56 20.96
C GLN A 224 15.12 8.43 20.70
N PRO A 225 15.83 9.51 20.37
CA PRO A 225 17.27 9.41 20.34
C PRO A 225 17.67 8.85 21.71
N LEU A 226 18.48 7.78 21.72
CA LEU A 226 19.06 7.23 22.97
C LEU A 226 20.07 8.20 23.60
N VAL A 227 20.01 9.47 23.26
CA VAL A 227 20.89 10.53 23.71
C VAL A 227 20.01 11.77 23.83
N ASN A 228 19.73 12.18 25.07
CA ASN A 228 19.35 13.56 25.33
C ASN A 228 20.49 14.43 24.77
N PRO A 229 20.23 15.37 23.85
CA PRO A 229 21.27 16.32 23.48
C PRO A 229 21.73 17.02 24.77
N PRO A 230 23.04 17.18 25.01
CA PRO A 230 23.49 17.89 26.19
C PRO A 230 22.88 19.28 26.17
N GLU A 231 22.39 19.74 27.32
CA GLU A 231 22.07 21.15 27.56
C GLU A 231 23.33 21.96 27.24
N LYS A 232 23.46 22.41 25.99
CA LYS A 232 24.34 23.50 25.68
C LYS A 232 23.56 24.76 26.01
N GLU A 233 23.83 25.20 27.23
CA GLU A 233 23.80 26.59 27.68
C GLU A 233 23.83 27.55 26.50
N ILE A 234 22.81 28.40 26.41
CA ILE A 234 22.81 29.57 25.54
C ILE A 234 23.70 30.61 26.26
N PRO A 235 24.86 31.01 25.71
CA PRO A 235 25.55 32.20 26.18
C PRO A 235 25.22 33.36 25.22
N TYR A 236 24.44 34.31 25.75
CA TYR A 236 24.11 35.65 25.23
C TYR A 236 23.12 35.72 24.06
#